data_AF-A0A920T2M2-F1
#
_entry.id   AF-A0A920T2M2-F1
#
_cell.length_a   1.000
_cell.length_b   1.000
_cell.length_c   1.000
_cell.angle_alpha   90.00
_cell.angle_beta   90.00
_cell.angle_gamma   90.00
#
_symmetry.space_group_name_H-M   'P 1'
#
loop_
_entity.id
_entity.type
_entity.pdbx_description
1 polymer ?
#
loop_
_entity_poly.entity_id
_entity_poly.type
_entity_poly.pdbx_seq_one_letter_code
_entity_poly.pdbx_strand_id
1 'polypeptide(L)'
;MAAGLREGGIRTFAKTTGTAPRVIDAGKGKNRIIHRLRLPSIGEQVRLLNYFASEKPEAVVMECMAVQPQYQWIAEHQMVRSHIGVITNVRPDHLDEMGPTEDDVAYSLCNTIPLERYPYNCRGPKNEYIRRSCRI
;
A
#
# COMPACT_ATOMS: atom_id res chain seq x y z
N MET A 1 10.29 -5.76 0.62
CA MET A 1 10.03 -5.31 2.02
C MET A 1 9.66 -6.47 2.93
N ALA A 2 8.50 -7.12 2.76
CA ALA A 2 8.04 -8.19 3.66
C ALA A 2 9.03 -9.35 3.84
N ALA A 3 9.71 -9.78 2.77
CA ALA A 3 10.75 -10.80 2.86
C ALA A 3 11.92 -10.36 3.77
N GLY A 4 12.39 -9.13 3.64
CA GLY A 4 13.45 -8.59 4.49
C GLY A 4 13.06 -8.50 5.97
N LEU A 5 11.80 -8.12 6.27
CA LEU A 5 11.30 -8.13 7.65
C LEU A 5 11.28 -9.56 8.24
N ARG A 6 10.86 -10.56 7.45
CA ARG A 6 10.89 -11.96 7.89
C ARG A 6 12.31 -12.52 8.07
N GLU A 7 13.24 -12.19 7.17
CA GLU A 7 14.65 -12.56 7.33
C GLU A 7 15.25 -11.92 8.60
N GLY A 8 14.76 -10.73 8.98
CA GLY A 8 15.07 -10.09 10.26
C GLY A 8 14.35 -10.66 11.48
N GLY A 9 13.61 -11.78 11.34
CA GLY A 9 12.90 -12.44 12.44
C GLY A 9 11.53 -11.83 12.80
N ILE A 10 11.04 -10.84 12.05
CA ILE A 10 9.77 -10.17 12.34
C ILE A 10 8.63 -10.95 11.72
N ARG A 11 7.64 -11.33 12.54
CA ARG A 11 6.44 -12.07 12.10
C ARG A 11 5.56 -11.21 11.20
N THR A 12 5.81 -11.29 9.90
CA THR A 12 5.30 -10.34 8.90
C THR A 12 4.35 -10.99 7.90
N PHE A 13 3.10 -10.51 7.87
CA PHE A 13 2.15 -10.81 6.82
C PHE A 13 2.27 -9.81 5.69
N ALA A 14 1.95 -10.21 4.47
CA ALA A 14 1.87 -9.28 3.37
C ALA A 14 0.76 -9.61 2.38
N LYS A 15 0.32 -8.57 1.67
CA LYS A 15 -0.59 -8.71 0.54
C LYS A 15 0.04 -8.01 -0.66
N THR A 16 0.24 -8.77 -1.73
CA THR A 16 0.70 -8.24 -3.02
C THR A 16 -0.45 -8.16 -4.00
N THR A 17 -0.32 -7.24 -4.93
CA THR A 17 -1.32 -6.98 -5.98
C THR A 17 -0.76 -7.37 -7.34
N GLY A 18 -1.60 -7.36 -8.37
CA GLY A 18 -1.28 -7.90 -9.71
C GLY A 18 -2.33 -8.89 -10.20
N THR A 19 -2.07 -9.53 -11.35
CA THR A 19 -3.01 -10.44 -12.05
C THR A 19 -3.57 -11.53 -11.14
N ALA A 20 -2.76 -12.03 -10.21
CA ALA A 20 -3.18 -12.95 -9.15
C ALA A 20 -2.80 -12.36 -7.78
N PRO A 21 -3.71 -11.69 -7.07
CA PRO A 21 -3.47 -11.18 -5.73
C PRO A 21 -3.11 -12.32 -4.76
N ARG A 22 -2.12 -12.07 -3.91
CA ARG A 22 -1.61 -13.09 -2.98
C ARG A 22 -1.52 -12.56 -1.57
N VAL A 23 -1.87 -13.43 -0.63
CA VAL A 23 -1.57 -13.27 0.78
C VAL A 23 -0.33 -14.09 1.09
N ILE A 24 0.67 -13.44 1.67
CA ILE A 24 1.91 -14.06 2.13
C ILE A 24 1.83 -14.11 3.65
N ASP A 25 1.78 -15.33 4.18
CA ASP A 25 1.79 -15.57 5.63
C ASP A 25 3.14 -15.22 6.26
N ALA A 26 3.18 -15.12 7.58
CA ALA A 26 4.42 -14.92 8.33
C ALA A 26 5.35 -16.15 8.33
N GLY A 27 4.83 -17.35 8.04
CA GLY A 27 5.64 -18.56 7.86
C GLY A 27 6.38 -18.64 6.51
N LYS A 28 7.36 -19.55 6.41
CA LYS A 28 8.20 -19.79 5.20
C LYS A 28 7.44 -20.44 4.01
N GLY A 29 6.31 -19.90 3.57
CA GLY A 29 5.84 -20.20 2.20
C GLY A 29 4.38 -20.63 1.99
N LYS A 30 3.43 -20.27 2.86
CA LYS A 30 2.01 -20.35 2.47
C LYS A 30 1.58 -19.05 1.79
N ASN A 31 1.77 -19.02 0.46
CA ASN A 31 1.15 -18.01 -0.39
C ASN A 31 -0.28 -18.45 -0.73
N ARG A 32 -1.28 -17.82 -0.13
CA ARG A 32 -2.68 -18.10 -0.45
C ARG A 32 -3.09 -17.19 -1.60
N ILE A 33 -3.50 -17.80 -2.72
CA ILE A 33 -4.10 -17.05 -3.83
C ILE A 33 -5.48 -16.58 -3.35
N ILE A 34 -5.76 -15.29 -3.53
CA ILE A 34 -7.13 -14.80 -3.33
C ILE A 34 -7.91 -15.14 -4.60
N HIS A 35 -8.69 -16.21 -4.54
CA HIS A 35 -9.59 -16.58 -5.63
C HIS A 35 -10.75 -15.59 -5.70
N ARG A 36 -10.90 -14.94 -6.86
CA ARG A 36 -11.94 -13.93 -7.11
C ARG A 36 -12.92 -14.42 -8.15
N LEU A 37 -14.20 -14.32 -7.85
CA LEU A 37 -15.30 -14.46 -8.83
C LEU A 37 -15.78 -13.09 -9.36
N ARG A 38 -15.36 -12.00 -8.71
CA ARG A 38 -15.79 -10.61 -8.97
C ARG A 38 -14.60 -9.65 -8.84
N LEU A 39 -14.82 -8.40 -9.24
CA LEU A 39 -13.86 -7.31 -9.06
C LEU A 39 -13.46 -7.14 -7.58
N PRO A 40 -12.23 -6.71 -7.29
CA PRO A 40 -11.80 -6.42 -5.92
C PRO A 40 -12.75 -5.43 -5.25
N SER A 41 -13.06 -5.69 -3.98
CA SER A 41 -13.95 -4.83 -3.19
C SER A 41 -13.27 -4.33 -1.92
N ILE A 42 -13.73 -3.17 -1.43
CA ILE A 42 -13.33 -2.64 -0.11
C ILE A 42 -13.59 -3.68 1.00
N GLY A 43 -14.72 -4.38 0.94
CA GLY A 43 -15.05 -5.43 1.93
C GLY A 43 -14.11 -6.64 1.91
N GLU A 44 -13.47 -6.96 0.78
CA GLU A 44 -12.39 -7.95 0.73
C GLU A 44 -11.15 -7.46 1.49
N GLN A 45 -10.76 -6.19 1.31
CA GLN A 45 -9.62 -5.61 2.02
C GLN A 45 -9.84 -5.58 3.53
N VAL A 46 -11.03 -5.15 3.99
CA VAL A 46 -11.36 -5.12 5.42
C VAL A 46 -11.33 -6.52 6.03
N ARG A 47 -11.91 -7.53 5.35
CA ARG A 47 -11.86 -8.93 5.82
C ARG A 47 -10.44 -9.46 5.91
N LEU A 48 -9.58 -9.10 4.95
CA LEU A 48 -8.18 -9.49 4.96
C LEU A 48 -7.41 -8.84 6.11
N LEU A 49 -7.63 -7.56 6.37
CA LEU A 49 -7.05 -6.85 7.51
C LEU A 49 -7.49 -7.47 8.84
N ASN A 50 -8.77 -7.81 8.97
CA ASN A 50 -9.29 -8.50 10.16
C ASN A 50 -8.65 -9.88 10.34
N TYR A 51 -8.47 -10.63 9.24
CA TYR A 51 -7.74 -11.89 9.27
C TYR A 51 -6.30 -11.69 9.77
N PHE A 52 -5.57 -10.72 9.21
CA PHE A 52 -4.22 -10.41 9.69
C PHE A 52 -4.23 -10.02 11.17
N ALA A 53 -5.15 -9.19 11.62
CA ALA A 53 -5.24 -8.82 13.04
C ALA A 53 -5.44 -10.06 13.95
N SER A 54 -6.28 -11.01 13.54
CA SER A 54 -6.54 -12.25 14.31
C SER A 54 -5.30 -13.13 14.47
N GLU A 55 -4.38 -13.05 13.52
CA GLU A 55 -3.10 -13.78 13.56
C GLU A 55 -2.09 -13.15 14.50
N LYS A 56 -2.30 -11.91 15.01
CA LYS A 56 -1.35 -11.17 15.87
C LYS A 56 0.06 -10.99 15.26
N PRO A 57 0.18 -10.37 14.07
CA PRO A 57 1.46 -10.10 13.42
C PRO A 57 2.22 -8.99 14.15
N GLU A 58 3.55 -9.01 14.04
CA GLU A 58 4.39 -7.87 14.44
C GLU A 58 4.42 -6.79 13.36
N ALA A 59 4.30 -7.19 12.09
CA ALA A 59 4.23 -6.28 10.96
C ALA A 59 3.27 -6.78 9.87
N VAL A 60 2.65 -5.85 9.17
CA VAL A 60 1.85 -6.11 7.98
C VAL A 60 2.35 -5.21 6.85
N VAL A 61 2.63 -5.80 5.69
CA VAL A 61 3.02 -5.06 4.48
C VAL A 61 1.90 -5.15 3.47
N MET A 62 1.28 -4.01 3.16
CA MET A 62 0.17 -3.92 2.23
C MET A 62 0.54 -2.99 1.08
N GLU A 63 0.17 -3.40 -0.12
CA GLU A 63 0.24 -2.57 -1.31
C GLU A 63 -1.12 -1.90 -1.58
N CYS A 64 -1.10 -0.60 -1.85
CA CYS A 64 -2.28 0.19 -2.21
C CYS A 64 -2.69 -0.09 -3.67
N MET A 65 -3.99 -0.30 -3.91
CA MET A 65 -4.55 -0.56 -5.25
C MET A 65 -5.53 0.54 -5.70
N ALA A 66 -5.68 1.61 -4.93
CA ALA A 66 -6.65 2.63 -5.25
C ALA A 66 -6.08 3.55 -6.34
N VAL A 67 -6.78 3.61 -7.47
CA VAL A 67 -6.41 4.48 -8.59
C VAL A 67 -6.93 5.89 -8.38
N GLN A 68 -8.21 6.03 -8.02
CA GLN A 68 -8.81 7.35 -7.85
C GLN A 68 -8.35 8.00 -6.52
N PRO A 69 -8.02 9.31 -6.51
CA PRO A 69 -7.51 10.02 -5.33
C PRO A 69 -8.38 9.86 -4.06
N GLN A 70 -9.70 9.93 -4.21
CA GLN A 70 -10.63 9.77 -3.07
C GLN A 70 -10.56 8.37 -2.45
N TYR A 71 -10.35 7.34 -3.26
CA TYR A 71 -10.22 5.97 -2.78
C TYR A 71 -8.83 5.71 -2.20
N GLN A 72 -7.80 6.39 -2.68
CA GLN A 72 -6.48 6.39 -2.05
C GLN A 72 -6.56 6.94 -0.64
N TRP A 73 -7.25 8.07 -0.46
CA TRP A 73 -7.45 8.67 0.85
C TRP A 73 -8.25 7.75 1.78
N ILE A 74 -9.38 7.18 1.32
CA ILE A 74 -10.19 6.26 2.13
C ILE A 74 -9.41 5.00 2.49
N ALA A 75 -8.69 4.41 1.52
CA ALA A 75 -7.90 3.20 1.75
C ALA A 75 -6.84 3.42 2.84
N GLU A 76 -6.13 4.54 2.81
CA GLU A 76 -5.15 4.84 3.85
C GLU A 76 -5.80 5.29 5.16
N HIS A 77 -6.65 6.31 5.13
CA HIS A 77 -7.05 7.02 6.34
C HIS A 77 -8.23 6.39 7.08
N GLN A 78 -9.05 5.60 6.39
CA GLN A 78 -10.26 4.98 6.97
C GLN A 78 -10.15 3.45 7.07
N MET A 79 -9.28 2.81 6.27
CA MET A 79 -9.17 1.35 6.24
C MET A 79 -7.84 0.82 6.80
N VAL A 80 -6.71 1.18 6.18
CA VAL A 80 -5.39 0.59 6.50
C VAL A 80 -4.76 1.27 7.71
N ARG A 81 -4.81 2.61 7.77
CA ARG A 81 -4.21 3.48 8.78
C ARG A 81 -2.77 3.07 9.09
N SER A 82 -1.94 3.12 8.05
CA SER A 82 -0.59 2.58 8.10
C SER A 82 0.29 3.34 9.09
N HIS A 83 1.24 2.61 9.67
CA HIS A 83 2.26 3.23 10.52
C HIS A 83 3.37 3.90 9.71
N ILE A 84 3.61 3.37 8.50
CA ILE A 84 4.68 3.78 7.61
C ILE A 84 4.13 3.70 6.18
N GLY A 85 4.12 4.84 5.49
CA GLY A 85 3.87 4.92 4.05
C GLY A 85 5.19 4.93 3.29
N VAL A 86 5.26 4.19 2.18
CA VAL A 86 6.43 4.14 1.29
C VAL A 86 5.99 4.29 -0.15
N ILE A 87 6.43 5.39 -0.78
CA ILE A 87 6.28 5.60 -2.22
C ILE A 87 7.62 5.26 -2.89
N THR A 88 7.63 4.20 -3.69
CA THR A 88 8.88 3.72 -4.32
C THR A 88 9.19 4.43 -5.63
N ASN A 89 8.16 4.87 -6.35
CA ASN A 89 8.27 5.58 -7.61
C ASN A 89 6.97 6.35 -7.92
N VAL A 90 7.09 7.34 -8.80
CA VAL A 90 5.99 8.02 -9.47
C VAL A 90 6.24 7.94 -10.97
N ARG A 91 5.22 7.51 -11.72
CA ARG A 91 5.23 7.34 -13.19
C ARG A 91 3.83 7.64 -13.73
N PRO A 92 3.69 8.05 -15.00
CA PRO A 92 2.39 8.14 -15.65
C PRO A 92 1.62 6.82 -15.53
N ASP A 93 0.49 6.85 -14.84
CA ASP A 93 -0.40 5.71 -14.63
C ASP A 93 -1.82 6.25 -14.44
N HIS A 94 -2.80 5.65 -15.10
CA HIS A 94 -4.22 6.04 -14.98
C HIS A 94 -4.46 7.56 -15.03
N LEU A 95 -3.90 8.23 -16.05
CA LEU A 95 -3.88 9.71 -16.15
C LEU A 95 -5.28 10.33 -16.22
N ASP A 96 -6.27 9.57 -16.71
CA ASP A 96 -7.66 10.01 -16.74
C ASP A 96 -8.25 10.12 -15.33
N GLU A 97 -7.73 9.34 -14.37
CA GLU A 97 -8.18 9.31 -12.98
C GLU A 97 -7.27 10.07 -12.02
N MET A 98 -5.96 9.99 -12.21
CA MET A 98 -4.93 10.56 -11.34
C MET A 98 -4.46 11.94 -11.79
N GLY A 99 -4.89 12.37 -12.98
CA GLY A 99 -4.55 13.65 -13.59
C GLY A 99 -3.50 13.51 -14.70
N PRO A 100 -3.43 14.51 -15.61
CA PRO A 100 -2.77 14.37 -16.90
C PRO A 100 -1.24 14.34 -16.85
N THR A 101 -0.62 14.76 -15.75
CA THR A 101 0.85 14.88 -15.63
C THR A 101 1.43 13.96 -14.55
N GLU A 102 2.73 13.68 -14.62
CA GLU A 102 3.44 12.94 -13.56
C GLU A 102 3.35 13.66 -12.20
N ASP A 103 3.28 15.00 -12.20
CA ASP A 103 3.08 15.80 -10.99
C ASP A 103 1.69 15.54 -10.40
N ASP A 104 0.64 15.46 -11.22
CA ASP A 104 -0.72 15.13 -10.76
C ASP A 104 -0.78 13.72 -10.15
N VAL A 105 -0.11 12.74 -10.78
CA VAL A 105 0.05 11.40 -10.20
C VAL A 105 0.76 11.47 -8.84
N ALA A 106 1.82 12.28 -8.70
CA ALA A 106 2.49 12.48 -7.41
C ALA A 106 1.53 13.06 -6.35
N TYR A 107 0.76 14.09 -6.71
CA TYR A 107 -0.25 14.69 -5.84
C TYR A 107 -1.35 13.69 -5.45
N SER A 108 -1.81 12.86 -6.40
CA SER A 108 -2.74 11.78 -6.12
C SER A 108 -2.16 10.83 -5.08
N LEU A 109 -0.95 10.30 -5.30
CA LEU A 109 -0.30 9.37 -4.38
C LEU A 109 -0.03 9.95 -2.99
N CYS A 110 0.09 11.28 -2.83
CA CYS A 110 0.15 11.92 -1.51
C CYS A 110 -1.06 11.57 -0.62
N ASN A 111 -2.22 11.22 -1.20
CA ASN A 111 -3.39 10.79 -0.45
C ASN A 111 -3.18 9.47 0.32
N THR A 112 -2.09 8.75 0.08
CA THR A 112 -1.74 7.53 0.83
C THR A 112 -0.69 7.77 1.91
N ILE A 113 -0.36 9.03 2.23
CA ILE A 113 0.60 9.35 3.29
C ILE A 113 -0.13 9.36 4.64
N PRO A 114 0.32 8.60 5.65
CA PRO A 114 -0.30 8.59 6.97
C PRO A 114 -0.13 9.95 7.69
N LEU A 115 -1.23 10.51 8.21
CA LEU A 115 -1.27 11.86 8.81
C LEU A 115 -0.49 12.02 10.13
N GLU A 116 -0.23 10.93 10.86
CA GLU A 116 0.30 11.01 12.24
C GLU A 116 1.62 10.26 12.44
N ARG A 117 2.23 9.69 11.38
CA ARG A 117 3.40 8.80 11.52
C ARG A 117 4.42 8.97 10.39
N TYR A 118 5.69 8.69 10.71
CA TYR A 118 6.86 8.96 9.87
C TYR A 118 6.73 8.42 8.43
N PRO A 119 6.68 9.30 7.40
CA PRO A 119 6.77 8.87 6.01
C PRO A 119 8.23 8.47 5.70
N TYR A 120 8.44 7.23 5.21
CA TYR A 120 9.76 6.77 4.79
C TYR A 120 9.83 6.79 3.25
N ASN A 121 10.46 7.82 2.69
CA ASN A 121 10.76 7.86 1.25
C ASN A 121 12.16 7.32 0.96
N CYS A 122 12.26 6.42 -0.03
CA CYS A 122 13.55 6.00 -0.59
C CYS A 122 14.24 7.20 -1.24
N ARG A 123 15.50 7.49 -0.86
CA ARG A 123 16.27 8.63 -1.40
C ARG A 123 16.56 8.40 -2.89
N GLY A 124 16.02 9.27 -3.75
CA GLY A 124 16.25 9.32 -5.19
C GLY A 124 15.83 10.69 -5.75
N PRO A 125 16.23 11.07 -6.98
CA PRO A 125 16.01 12.40 -7.54
C PRO A 125 14.53 12.82 -7.65
N LYS A 126 13.60 11.86 -7.69
CA LYS A 126 12.14 12.11 -7.69
C LYS A 126 11.53 12.43 -6.31
N ASN A 127 12.32 12.39 -5.24
CA ASN A 127 11.83 12.59 -3.87
C ASN A 127 11.52 14.08 -3.56
N GLU A 128 12.08 15.02 -4.32
CA GLU A 128 11.80 16.45 -4.19
C GLU A 128 10.35 16.79 -4.58
N TYR A 129 9.79 16.09 -5.58
CA TYR A 129 8.41 16.25 -6.01
C TYR A 129 7.42 15.84 -4.92
N ILE A 130 7.61 14.67 -4.31
CA ILE A 130 6.74 14.20 -3.22
C ILE A 130 6.81 15.16 -2.01
N ARG A 131 8.00 15.67 -1.69
CA ARG A 131 8.15 16.70 -0.63
C ARG A 131 7.38 17.98 -0.95
N ARG A 132 7.51 18.49 -2.18
CA ARG A 132 6.79 19.69 -2.65
C ARG A 132 5.28 19.48 -2.68
N SER A 133 4.84 18.33 -3.19
CA SER A 133 3.43 18.02 -3.40
C SER A 133 2.70 17.72 -2.10
N CYS A 134 3.35 17.03 -1.17
CA CYS A 134 2.71 16.58 0.06
C CYS A 134 2.93 17.52 1.27
N ARG A 135 3.63 18.66 1.08
CA ARG A 135 3.97 19.64 2.14
C ARG A 135 4.54 18.99 3.42
N ILE A 136 5.50 18.09 3.25
CA ILE A 136 6.22 17.39 4.33
C ILE A 136 7.62 17.96 4.52
#